data_AF-A0AA38GJT1-F1
#
_entry.id   AF-A0AA38GJT1-F1
#
_cell.length_a   1.000
_cell.length_b   1.000
_cell.length_c   1.000
_cell.angle_alpha   90.00
_cell.angle_beta   90.00
_cell.angle_gamma   90.00
#
_symmetry.space_group_name_H-M   'P 1'
#
loop_
_entity.id
_entity.type
_entity.pdbx_description
1 polymer ?
#
loop_
_entity_poly.entity_id
_entity_poly.type
_entity_poly.pdbx_seq_one_letter_code
_entity_poly.pdbx_strand_id
1 'polypeptide(L)' 'HEHKVLEESPMAKHIKSLIKFRGGPITVAEYMGEVLTNPNTGFYMNRDVFGSGGDFVTSPEVSQMFGE' A
#
# COMPACT_ATOMS: atom_id res chain seq x y z
N HIS A 1 6.94 -15.14 26.20
CA HIS A 1 6.40 -14.50 24.99
C HIS A 1 7.05 -13.14 24.85
N GLU A 2 8.17 -13.05 24.12
CA GLU A 2 8.82 -11.76 23.84
C GLU A 2 7.97 -11.00 22.81
N HIS A 3 7.45 -9.84 23.22
CA HIS A 3 6.95 -8.86 22.26
C HIS A 3 8.15 -8.27 21.53
N LYS A 4 8.48 -8.83 20.37
CA LYS A 4 9.42 -8.21 19.44
C LYS A 4 8.83 -6.87 19.04
N VAL A 5 9.42 -5.76 19.52
CA VAL A 5 9.04 -4.42 19.08
C VAL A 5 9.25 -4.39 17.58
N LEU A 6 8.17 -4.38 16.80
CA LEU A 6 8.24 -4.28 15.35
C LEU A 6 8.84 -2.91 15.02
N GLU A 7 9.99 -2.91 14.36
CA GLU A 7 10.57 -1.68 13.85
C GLU A 7 9.56 -0.95 12.97
N GLU A 8 9.50 0.37 13.12
CA GLU A 8 8.57 1.21 12.39
C GLU A 8 8.91 1.23 10.89
N SER A 9 7.92 0.92 10.04
CA SER A 9 8.10 0.88 8.59
C SER A 9 8.39 2.27 8.00
N PRO A 10 9.11 2.35 6.86
CA PRO A 10 9.31 3.62 6.15
C PRO A 10 8.01 4.36 5.82
N MET A 11 6.95 3.62 5.45
CA MET A 11 5.61 4.20 5.19
C MET A 11 5.02 4.84 6.45
N ALA A 12 5.09 4.17 7.61
CA ALA A 12 4.58 4.73 8.86
C ALA A 12 5.31 6.02 9.25
N LYS A 13 6.63 6.08 9.05
CA LYS A 13 7.44 7.30 9.26
C LYS A 13 7.01 8.43 8.32
N HIS A 14 6.75 8.12 7.04
CA HIS A 14 6.29 9.07 6.03
C HIS A 14 4.94 9.68 6.40
N ILE A 15 3.93 8.85 6.69
CA ILE A 15 2.58 9.32 7.06
C ILE A 15 2.60 10.21 8.30
N LYS A 16 3.36 9.82 9.34
CA LYS A 16 3.52 10.65 10.55
C LYS A 16 4.16 12.01 10.25
N SER A 17 5.14 12.04 9.34
CA SER A 17 5.79 13.28 8.91
C SER A 17 4.83 14.17 8.12
N LEU A 18 4.02 13.59 7.24
CA LEU A 18 3.00 14.29 6.47
C LEU A 18 1.94 14.95 7.38
N ILE A 19 1.40 14.20 8.35
CA ILE A 19 0.43 14.72 9.33
C ILE A 19 1.01 15.91 10.10
N LYS A 20 2.27 15.79 10.58
CA LYS A 20 2.96 16.89 11.27
C LYS A 20 3.14 18.11 10.37
N PHE A 21 3.58 17.89 9.13
CA PHE A 21 3.83 18.97 8.17
C PHE A 21 2.54 19.72 7.78
N ARG A 22 1.42 19.00 7.61
CA ARG A 22 0.11 19.59 7.31
C ARG A 22 -0.53 20.30 8.51
N GLY A 23 0.06 20.17 9.71
CA GLY A 23 -0.43 20.78 10.93
C GLY A 23 -1.67 20.11 11.53
N GLY A 24 -1.96 18.86 11.16
CA GLY A 24 -3.16 18.16 11.63
C GLY A 24 -3.44 16.85 10.89
N PRO A 25 -4.55 16.16 11.25
CA PRO A 25 -4.97 14.93 10.60
C PRO A 25 -5.09 15.09 9.08
N ILE A 26 -4.77 14.02 8.35
CA ILE A 26 -5.07 13.91 6.92
C ILE A 26 -6.37 13.15 6.73
N THR A 27 -7.03 13.40 5.60
CA THR A 27 -8.22 12.64 5.20
C THR A 27 -7.87 11.19 4.88
N VAL A 28 -8.87 10.31 4.92
CA VAL A 28 -8.70 8.92 4.46
C VAL A 28 -8.27 8.89 2.99
N ALA A 29 -8.80 9.78 2.15
CA ALA A 29 -8.42 9.85 0.74
C ALA A 29 -6.92 10.15 0.55
N GLU A 30 -6.37 11.09 1.31
CA GLU A 30 -4.93 11.40 1.28
C GLU A 30 -4.09 10.24 1.80
N TYR A 31 -4.50 9.62 2.91
CA TYR A 31 -3.84 8.43 3.42
C TYR A 31 -3.80 7.31 2.36
N MET A 32 -4.94 7.02 1.72
CA MET A 32 -5.04 5.99 0.68
C MET A 32 -4.16 6.33 -0.53
N GLY A 33 -4.11 7.60 -0.95
CA GLY A 33 -3.22 8.04 -2.02
C GLY A 33 -1.76 7.72 -1.70
N GLU A 34 -1.30 8.06 -0.50
CA GLU A 34 0.07 7.78 -0.07
C GLU A 34 0.35 6.28 0.04
N VAL A 35 -0.48 5.50 0.75
CA VAL A 35 -0.16 4.09 0.98
C VAL A 35 -0.29 3.21 -0.25
N LEU A 36 -1.11 3.62 -1.23
CA LEU A 36 -1.29 2.86 -2.47
C LEU A 36 -0.29 3.25 -3.55
N THR A 37 0.01 4.55 -3.70
CA THR A 37 0.68 5.07 -4.90
C THR A 37 1.99 5.82 -4.63
N ASN A 38 2.46 5.89 -3.38
CA ASN A 38 3.78 6.47 -3.11
C ASN A 38 4.88 5.72 -3.90
N PRO A 39 5.74 6.43 -4.65
CA PRO A 39 6.68 5.79 -5.57
C PRO A 39 7.71 4.91 -4.88
N ASN A 40 8.02 5.17 -3.60
CA ASN A 40 9.06 4.43 -2.86
C ASN A 40 8.49 3.28 -2.03
N THR A 41 7.25 3.41 -1.56
CA THR A 41 6.70 2.52 -0.52
C THR A 41 5.23 2.15 -0.73
N GLY A 42 4.59 2.68 -1.76
CA GLY A 42 3.20 2.42 -2.11
C GLY A 42 3.00 0.97 -2.54
N PHE A 43 1.86 0.41 -2.11
CA PHE A 43 1.52 -0.98 -2.33
C PHE A 43 1.54 -1.40 -3.81
N TYR A 44 0.97 -0.57 -4.70
CA TYR A 44 0.89 -0.85 -6.13
C TYR A 44 2.16 -0.48 -6.91
N MET A 45 3.14 0.18 -6.28
CA MET A 45 4.30 0.73 -7.00
C MET A 45 5.53 -0.18 -6.96
N ASN A 46 5.63 -1.06 -5.95
CA ASN A 46 6.91 -1.72 -5.62
C ASN A 46 6.95 -3.21 -5.93
N ARG A 47 5.85 -3.81 -6.42
CA ARG A 47 5.80 -5.21 -6.85
C ARG A 47 4.59 -5.48 -7.73
N ASP A 48 4.63 -6.59 -8.45
CA ASP A 48 3.44 -7.15 -9.10
C ASP A 48 2.54 -7.77 -8.03
N VAL A 49 1.35 -7.18 -7.85
CA VAL A 49 0.40 -7.56 -6.79
C VAL A 49 -0.76 -8.40 -7.31
N PHE A 50 -0.86 -8.58 -8.63
CA PHE A 50 -1.95 -9.31 -9.28
C PHE A 50 -1.50 -10.67 -9.80
N GLY A 51 -2.47 -11.57 -10.01
CA GLY A 51 -2.24 -12.95 -10.46
C GLY A 51 -1.86 -13.93 -9.36
N SER A 52 -1.60 -15.17 -9.76
CA SER A 52 -1.45 -16.32 -8.85
C SER A 52 -0.26 -16.24 -7.89
N GLY A 53 0.75 -15.43 -8.22
CA GLY A 53 1.90 -15.13 -7.36
C GLY A 53 1.80 -13.80 -6.61
N GLY A 54 0.74 -13.02 -6.86
CA GLY A 54 0.47 -11.73 -6.23
C GLY A 54 -0.35 -11.88 -4.94
N ASP A 55 -0.76 -10.73 -4.39
CA ASP A 55 -1.65 -10.71 -3.22
C ASP A 55 -3.12 -10.92 -3.62
N PHE A 56 -3.46 -10.65 -4.88
CA PHE A 56 -4.82 -10.70 -5.39
C PHE A 56 -4.88 -11.39 -6.76
N VAL A 57 -5.89 -12.24 -6.95
CA VAL A 57 -6.25 -12.78 -8.26
C VAL A 57 -7.43 -11.99 -8.79
N THR A 58 -7.34 -11.46 -10.02
CA THR A 58 -8.47 -10.80 -10.69
C THR A 58 -9.05 -11.66 -11.81
N SER A 59 -10.18 -11.24 -12.40
CA SER A 59 -10.93 -12.07 -13.36
C SER A 59 -10.14 -12.47 -14.62
N PRO A 60 -9.35 -11.57 -15.25
CA PRO A 60 -8.48 -11.94 -16.37
C PRO A 60 -7.50 -13.10 -16.07
N GLU A 61 -7.08 -13.25 -14.81
CA GLU A 61 -6.14 -14.28 -14.38
C GLU A 61 -6.82 -15.64 -14.15
N VAL A 62 -8.14 -15.67 -14.04
CA VAL A 62 -8.92 -16.91 -13.88
C VAL A 62 -9.34 -17.49 -15.24
N SER A 63 -9.71 -16.63 -16.20
CA SER A 63 -10.20 -17.08 -17.51
C SER A 63 -10.02 -16.00 -18.58
N GLN A 64 -9.47 -16.41 -19.72
CA GLN A 64 -9.32 -15.53 -20.89
C GLN A 64 -10.65 -15.02 -21.46
N MET A 65 -11.78 -15.70 -21.17
CA MET A 65 -13.11 -15.25 -21.56
C MET A 65 -13.52 -13.90 -20.96
N PHE A 66 -12.80 -13.39 -19.96
CA PHE A 66 -13.04 -12.06 -19.38
C PHE A 66 -12.25 -10.93 -20.07
N GLY A 67 -11.30 -11.27 -20.95
CA GLY A 67 -10.49 -10.29 -21.71
C GLY A 67 -10.93 -10.10 -23.16
N GLU A 68 -11.86 -10.95 -23.63
CA GLU A 68 -12.46 -10.90 -24.97
C GLU A 68 -13.84 -10.24 -24.97
#